data_AF-A0A535J942-F1
#
_entry.id   AF-A0A535J942-F1
#
_cell.length_a   1.000
_cell.length_b   1.000
_cell.length_c   1.000
_cell.angle_alpha   90.00
_cell.angle_beta   90.00
_cell.angle_gamma   90.00
#
_symmetry.space_group_name_H-M   'P 1'
#
loop_
_entity.id
_entity.type
_entity.pdbx_description
1 polymer ?
#
loop_
_entity_poly.entity_id
_entity_poly.type
_entity_poly.pdbx_seq_one_letter_code
_entity_poly.pdbx_strand_id
1 'polypeptide(L)'
;MVQVLGDGDHRGAAGVRRVPLAAEVHRGRSHHRRGEGLVLRFAAVRHRARSPFVQPLAGDRFYVRLLAEAGDLAAVRCHFADKYAAGVEGTLELAREATDGISDYWSAVLPMPTSRLRYFFELTDRAGETRFFNEHGFLERRPARKHHAGHFFYPYDLPVDRFAVPPWIGGRTFYLIFPDRFANGDQMNDPAWKRPWGEAPTVKSFFGGDLPGIRQNLGWLG
;
A
#
# COMPACT_ATOMS: atom_id res chain seq x y z
N MET A 1 -21.92 8.42 -13.94
CA MET A 1 -22.07 7.32 -14.91
C MET A 1 -20.69 7.06 -15.52
N VAL A 2 -19.96 6.08 -15.00
CA VAL A 2 -18.62 5.72 -15.50
C VAL A 2 -18.70 4.26 -15.92
N GLN A 3 -18.54 4.01 -17.22
CA GLN A 3 -18.46 2.68 -17.80
C GLN A 3 -17.14 2.03 -17.38
N VAL A 4 -17.23 0.88 -16.72
CA VAL A 4 -16.11 -0.06 -16.59
C VAL A 4 -16.17 -0.96 -17.82
N LEU A 5 -15.22 -0.77 -18.75
CA LEU A 5 -15.04 -1.66 -19.90
C LEU A 5 -14.51 -3.00 -19.40
N GLY A 6 -15.27 -4.06 -19.69
CA GLY A 6 -14.94 -5.44 -19.37
C GLY A 6 -13.79 -5.99 -20.20
N ASP A 7 -13.17 -7.04 -19.64
CA ASP A 7 -12.05 -7.79 -20.21
C ASP A 7 -12.39 -8.36 -21.59
N GLY A 8 -11.63 -7.91 -22.59
CA GLY A 8 -11.51 -8.55 -23.90
C GLY A 8 -10.08 -9.05 -24.08
N ASP A 9 -9.96 -10.35 -24.31
CA ASP A 9 -8.74 -11.09 -24.65
C ASP A 9 -7.98 -10.46 -25.82
N HIS A 10 -6.69 -10.14 -25.66
CA HIS A 10 -5.73 -10.00 -26.77
C HIS A 10 -4.28 -10.28 -26.32
N ARG A 11 -3.72 -11.37 -26.86
CA ARG A 11 -2.28 -11.51 -27.12
C ARG A 11 -1.81 -10.35 -28.02
N GLY A 12 -0.77 -9.61 -27.63
CA GLY A 12 -0.16 -8.57 -28.47
C GLY A 12 0.79 -7.65 -27.70
N ALA A 13 1.84 -7.20 -28.37
CA ALA A 13 3.06 -6.64 -27.77
C ALA A 13 2.98 -5.21 -27.20
N ALA A 14 3.96 -4.92 -26.35
CA ALA A 14 4.56 -3.62 -26.04
C ALA A 14 3.70 -2.55 -25.33
N GLY A 15 4.12 -2.23 -24.10
CA GLY A 15 3.77 -0.99 -23.41
C GLY A 15 3.81 -1.17 -21.91
N VAL A 16 4.90 -0.75 -21.25
CA VAL A 16 4.93 -0.58 -19.79
C VAL A 16 3.93 0.52 -19.43
N ARG A 17 2.67 0.14 -19.18
CA ARG A 17 1.69 1.06 -18.61
C ARG A 17 1.85 1.07 -17.10
N ARG A 18 2.15 2.25 -16.56
CA ARG A 18 2.04 2.54 -15.12
C ARG A 18 0.60 2.24 -14.70
N VAL A 19 0.42 1.33 -13.76
CA VAL A 19 -0.86 1.12 -13.08
C VAL A 19 -0.89 2.11 -11.92
N PRO A 20 -1.70 3.19 -11.97
CA PRO A 20 -1.83 4.08 -10.83
C PRO A 20 -2.58 3.32 -9.71
N LEU A 21 -1.93 3.18 -8.56
CA LEU A 21 -2.65 2.85 -7.33
C LEU A 21 -3.45 4.10 -6.95
N ALA A 22 -4.75 3.96 -6.77
CA ALA A 22 -5.63 5.09 -6.45
C ALA A 22 -5.26 5.67 -5.08
N ALA A 23 -4.51 6.77 -5.07
CA ALA A 23 -4.30 7.61 -3.90
C ALA A 23 -5.27 8.80 -3.98
N GLU A 24 -6.49 8.64 -3.44
CA GLU A 24 -7.38 9.79 -3.23
C GLU A 24 -7.20 10.41 -1.84
N VAL A 25 -6.58 11.59 -1.88
CA VAL A 25 -6.93 12.82 -1.14
C VAL A 25 -6.83 12.78 0.40
N HIS A 26 -5.61 12.97 0.91
CA HIS A 26 -5.40 13.85 2.06
C HIS A 26 -4.83 15.19 1.57
N ARG A 27 -5.72 16.13 1.22
CA ARG A 27 -5.36 17.55 1.05
C ARG A 27 -5.27 18.23 2.42
N GLY A 28 -4.33 17.78 3.24
CA GLY A 28 -3.87 18.55 4.40
C GLY A 28 -2.99 19.69 3.91
N ARG A 29 -3.12 20.89 4.48
CA ARG A 29 -2.25 22.03 4.16
C ARG A 29 -0.80 21.62 4.43
N SER A 30 -0.04 21.40 3.37
CA SER A 30 1.41 21.20 3.46
C SER A 30 2.03 22.44 4.09
N HIS A 31 2.76 22.28 5.19
CA HIS A 31 3.67 23.33 5.66
C HIS A 31 4.81 23.44 4.65
N HIS A 32 4.61 24.24 3.60
CA HIS A 32 5.69 24.61 2.68
C HIS A 32 6.69 25.48 3.43
N ARG A 33 7.88 24.95 3.73
CA ARG A 33 9.06 25.80 3.89
C ARG A 33 9.35 26.43 2.53
N ARG A 34 9.16 27.74 2.42
CA ARG A 34 9.63 28.51 1.26
C ARG A 34 11.12 28.78 1.43
N GLY A 35 11.87 28.55 0.36
CA GLY A 35 13.13 29.25 0.08
C GLY A 35 14.38 28.56 0.63
N GLU A 36 15.36 28.43 -0.26
CA GLU A 36 16.73 27.95 -0.08
C GLU A 36 16.90 26.43 -0.04
N GLY A 37 17.82 25.93 -0.87
CA GLY A 37 18.00 24.51 -1.21
C GLY A 37 17.89 23.62 0.02
N LEU A 38 16.78 22.86 0.08
CA LEU A 38 16.55 21.90 1.15
C LEU A 38 17.61 20.82 1.04
N VAL A 39 18.60 20.89 1.94
CA VAL A 39 19.59 19.84 2.14
C VAL A 39 18.88 18.61 2.67
N LEU A 40 19.13 17.46 2.05
CA LEU A 40 18.49 16.20 2.39
C LEU A 40 18.65 15.84 3.87
N ARG A 41 17.52 15.63 4.57
CA ARG A 41 17.54 15.14 5.95
C ARG A 41 17.63 13.61 6.01
N PHE A 42 18.84 13.10 6.22
CA PHE A 42 19.09 11.66 6.32
C PHE A 42 18.24 10.94 7.37
N ALA A 43 17.98 11.57 8.52
CA ALA A 43 17.17 10.98 9.58
C ALA A 43 15.68 10.79 9.19
N ALA A 44 15.19 11.54 8.21
CA ALA A 44 13.81 11.43 7.72
C ALA A 44 13.65 10.38 6.60
N VAL A 45 14.76 9.96 5.98
CA VAL A 45 14.75 8.94 4.94
C VAL A 45 14.56 7.55 5.56
N ARG A 46 13.53 6.83 5.12
CA ARG A 46 13.12 5.55 5.71
C ARG A 46 12.85 4.51 4.63
N HIS A 47 13.55 3.39 4.76
CA HIS A 47 13.29 2.16 4.05
C HIS A 47 13.77 0.98 4.90
N ARG A 48 13.12 -0.18 4.78
CA ARG A 48 13.62 -1.47 5.28
C ARG A 48 13.25 -2.56 4.29
N ALA A 49 14.05 -3.62 4.17
CA ALA A 49 13.77 -4.73 3.25
C ALA A 49 12.65 -5.67 3.76
N ARG A 50 11.49 -5.11 4.13
CA ARG A 50 10.28 -5.82 4.56
C ARG A 50 9.03 -4.99 4.31
N SER A 51 7.86 -5.59 4.49
CA SER A 51 6.58 -4.86 4.49
C SER A 51 6.60 -3.68 5.50
N PRO A 52 6.02 -2.51 5.15
CA PRO A 52 5.33 -2.18 3.90
C PRO A 52 6.24 -1.58 2.80
N PHE A 53 7.56 -1.61 2.99
CA PHE A 53 8.51 -0.91 2.12
C PHE A 53 8.95 -1.73 0.91
N VAL A 54 8.89 -3.06 0.99
CA VAL A 54 9.07 -3.95 -0.14
C VAL A 54 8.12 -5.12 -0.03
N GLN A 55 7.44 -5.45 -1.12
CA GLN A 55 6.47 -6.53 -1.19
C GLN A 55 6.51 -7.17 -2.58
N PRO A 56 6.54 -8.50 -2.69
CA PRO A 56 6.33 -9.17 -3.96
C PRO A 56 4.89 -8.98 -4.44
N LEU A 57 4.73 -8.83 -5.74
CA LEU A 57 3.44 -8.72 -6.42
C LEU A 57 3.27 -9.89 -7.39
N ALA A 58 2.03 -10.10 -7.85
CA ALA A 58 1.76 -11.04 -8.92
C ALA A 58 2.45 -10.64 -10.25
N GLY A 59 2.93 -11.64 -10.98
CA GLY A 59 3.59 -11.47 -12.28
C GLY A 59 5.00 -10.91 -12.18
N ASP A 60 5.85 -11.57 -11.40
CA ASP A 60 7.31 -11.38 -11.32
C ASP A 60 7.76 -9.92 -11.13
N ARG A 61 7.19 -9.29 -10.10
CA ARG A 61 7.39 -7.88 -9.79
C ARG A 61 7.50 -7.65 -8.29
N PHE A 62 8.24 -6.62 -7.89
CA PHE A 62 8.29 -6.14 -6.51
C PHE A 62 7.82 -4.71 -6.42
N TYR A 63 6.89 -4.44 -5.52
CA TYR A 63 6.64 -3.10 -5.04
C TYR A 63 7.78 -2.68 -4.11
N VAL A 64 8.35 -1.49 -4.33
CA VAL A 64 9.31 -0.86 -3.42
C VAL A 64 8.86 0.56 -3.09
N ARG A 65 9.11 0.97 -1.85
CA ARG A 65 8.75 2.29 -1.32
C ARG A 65 9.87 2.86 -0.46
N LEU A 66 10.10 4.16 -0.57
CA LEU A 66 10.97 4.94 0.29
C LEU A 66 10.20 6.17 0.79
N LEU A 67 10.35 6.49 2.07
CA LEU A 67 9.85 7.74 2.64
C LEU A 67 11.01 8.71 2.83
N ALA A 68 10.76 10.00 2.68
CA ALA A 68 11.67 11.08 3.02
C ALA A 68 10.86 12.30 3.49
N GLU A 69 11.49 13.30 4.10
CA GLU A 69 10.80 14.55 4.43
C GLU A 69 10.17 15.19 3.18
N ALA A 70 8.97 15.73 3.35
CA ALA A 70 8.20 16.27 2.25
C ALA A 70 8.94 17.43 1.58
N GLY A 71 9.19 17.30 0.28
CA GLY A 71 9.90 18.30 -0.51
C GLY A 71 11.42 18.16 -0.56
N ASP A 72 12.07 17.35 0.30
CA ASP A 72 13.54 17.22 0.35
C ASP A 72 14.13 16.62 -0.93
N LEU A 73 13.46 15.64 -1.52
CA LEU A 73 13.94 14.91 -2.68
C LEU A 73 13.36 15.48 -3.98
N ALA A 74 14.23 15.69 -4.97
CA ALA A 74 13.85 15.99 -6.34
C ALA A 74 13.61 14.71 -7.14
N ALA A 75 14.44 13.67 -6.92
CA ALA A 75 14.32 12.39 -7.59
C ALA A 75 14.78 11.24 -6.69
N VAL A 76 14.16 10.07 -6.91
CA VAL A 76 14.55 8.81 -6.29
C VAL A 76 14.66 7.76 -7.38
N ARG A 77 15.76 7.03 -7.39
CA ARG A 77 16.03 5.98 -8.37
C ARG A 77 16.44 4.71 -7.64
N CYS A 78 15.83 3.59 -7.98
CA CYS A 78 16.17 2.29 -7.45
C CYS A 78 17.07 1.56 -8.46
N HIS A 79 18.20 1.08 -7.98
CA HIS A 79 19.09 0.18 -8.70
C HIS A 79 18.89 -1.22 -8.16
N PHE A 80 18.55 -2.16 -9.02
CA PHE A 80 18.09 -3.48 -8.61
C PHE A 80 18.59 -4.59 -9.54
N ALA A 81 18.76 -5.78 -8.98
CA ALA A 81 19.14 -6.97 -9.75
C ALA A 81 18.76 -8.24 -8.98
N ASP A 82 18.95 -9.40 -9.62
CA ASP A 82 19.00 -10.66 -8.89
C ASP A 82 20.23 -10.70 -7.96
N LYS A 83 20.07 -11.32 -6.78
CA LYS A 83 21.12 -11.45 -5.75
C LYS A 83 22.42 -12.09 -6.25
N TYR A 84 22.33 -13.01 -7.19
CA TYR A 84 23.47 -13.80 -7.71
C TYR A 84 23.84 -13.44 -9.15
N ALA A 85 23.07 -12.57 -9.82
CA ALA A 85 23.39 -12.18 -11.18
C ALA A 85 24.63 -11.28 -11.24
N ALA A 86 25.60 -11.69 -12.06
CA ALA A 86 26.75 -10.87 -12.44
C ALA A 86 26.40 -9.85 -13.57
N GLY A 87 25.17 -9.91 -14.09
CA GLY A 87 24.71 -9.16 -15.27
C GLY A 87 24.38 -7.69 -15.04
N VAL A 88 23.62 -7.13 -15.98
CA VAL A 88 23.21 -5.72 -15.98
C VAL A 88 22.22 -5.47 -14.84
N GLU A 89 22.51 -4.44 -14.05
CA GLU A 89 21.62 -3.94 -13.01
C GLU A 89 20.48 -3.16 -13.67
N GLY A 90 19.24 -3.48 -13.30
CA GLY A 90 18.09 -2.69 -13.65
C GLY A 90 18.08 -1.38 -12.87
N THR A 91 17.52 -0.35 -13.48
CA THR A 91 17.38 0.96 -12.86
C THR A 91 16.00 1.51 -13.16
N LEU A 92 15.27 1.95 -12.13
CA LEU A 92 13.93 2.51 -12.28
C LEU A 92 13.74 3.71 -11.36
N GLU A 93 13.18 4.79 -11.90
CA GLU A 93 12.79 5.95 -11.10
C GLU A 93 11.53 5.65 -10.29
N LEU A 94 11.53 6.08 -9.03
CA LEU A 94 10.37 6.06 -8.17
C LEU A 94 9.54 7.32 -8.43
N ALA A 95 8.22 7.14 -8.48
CA ALA A 95 7.27 8.24 -8.52
C ALA A 95 6.88 8.62 -7.09
N ARG A 96 6.64 9.92 -6.85
CA ARG A 96 5.99 10.35 -5.60
C ARG A 96 4.51 9.95 -5.66
N GLU A 97 4.15 8.91 -4.93
CA GLU A 97 2.80 8.32 -4.85
C GLU A 97 1.86 9.17 -3.99
N ALA A 98 2.36 9.70 -2.88
CA ALA A 98 1.58 10.49 -1.93
C ALA A 98 2.47 11.42 -1.09
N THR A 99 1.83 12.31 -0.34
CA THR A 99 2.43 13.11 0.74
C THR A 99 1.43 13.22 1.87
N ASP A 100 1.88 13.12 3.12
CA ASP A 100 1.06 13.39 4.31
C ASP A 100 1.28 14.81 4.87
N GLY A 101 2.10 15.62 4.17
CA GLY A 101 2.52 16.97 4.59
C GLY A 101 3.79 17.00 5.42
N ILE A 102 4.28 15.86 5.91
CA ILE A 102 5.55 15.69 6.65
C ILE A 102 6.52 14.83 5.86
N SER A 103 6.03 13.76 5.24
CA SER A 103 6.79 12.81 4.44
C SER A 103 6.24 12.71 3.02
N ASP A 104 7.13 12.67 2.05
CA ASP A 104 6.83 12.25 0.68
C ASP A 104 7.04 10.72 0.57
N TYR A 105 6.08 10.06 -0.05
CA TYR A 105 6.07 8.62 -0.29
C TYR A 105 6.47 8.35 -1.73
N TRP A 106 7.65 7.79 -1.92
CA TRP A 106 8.21 7.46 -3.23
C TRP A 106 8.07 5.97 -3.48
N SER A 107 7.57 5.55 -4.63
CA SER A 107 7.40 4.13 -4.94
C SER A 107 7.57 3.78 -6.41
N ALA A 108 7.86 2.50 -6.65
CA ALA A 108 7.94 1.91 -7.98
C ALA A 108 7.58 0.42 -7.92
N VAL A 109 7.22 -0.13 -9.07
CA VAL A 109 7.06 -1.57 -9.27
C VAL A 109 8.21 -2.05 -10.13
N LEU A 110 9.15 -2.78 -9.53
CA LEU A 110 10.35 -3.30 -10.18
C LEU A 110 10.01 -4.58 -10.95
N PRO A 111 10.30 -4.66 -12.27
CA PRO A 111 10.21 -5.92 -13.00
C PRO A 111 11.36 -6.84 -12.58
N MET A 112 11.03 -7.95 -11.93
CA MET A 112 12.00 -8.89 -11.40
C MET A 112 11.60 -10.31 -11.81
N PRO A 113 12.11 -10.80 -12.96
CA PRO A 113 11.80 -12.15 -13.44
C PRO A 113 12.33 -13.24 -12.51
N THR A 114 13.23 -12.89 -11.59
CA THR A 114 13.70 -13.78 -10.54
C THR A 114 13.01 -13.46 -9.22
N SER A 115 12.71 -14.48 -8.43
CA SER A 115 12.07 -14.34 -7.12
C SER A 115 13.00 -13.73 -6.06
N ARG A 116 14.18 -13.20 -6.41
CA ARG A 116 15.21 -12.77 -5.47
C ARG A 116 15.70 -11.38 -5.85
N LEU A 117 15.60 -10.44 -4.94
CA LEU A 117 15.86 -9.03 -5.22
C LEU A 117 17.01 -8.53 -4.36
N ARG A 118 18.03 -7.92 -4.98
CA ARG A 118 18.98 -7.01 -4.33
C ARG A 118 18.78 -5.61 -4.87
N TYR A 119 18.88 -4.58 -4.03
CA TYR A 119 18.69 -3.21 -4.47
C TYR A 119 19.28 -2.17 -3.52
N PHE A 120 19.43 -0.94 -4.01
CA PHE A 120 19.73 0.26 -3.25
C PHE A 120 19.10 1.46 -3.93
N PHE A 121 19.00 2.58 -3.21
CA PHE A 121 18.46 3.82 -3.73
C PHE A 121 19.56 4.82 -4.04
N GLU A 122 19.36 5.57 -5.11
CA GLU A 122 20.05 6.82 -5.44
C GLU A 122 19.04 7.95 -5.23
N LEU A 123 19.41 8.90 -4.39
CA LEU A 123 18.59 9.99 -3.91
C LEU A 123 19.20 11.29 -4.40
N THR A 124 18.43 12.07 -5.15
CA THR A 124 18.84 13.42 -5.57
C THR A 124 17.99 14.43 -4.83
N ASP A 125 18.64 15.31 -4.08
CA ASP A 125 17.97 16.36 -3.33
C ASP A 125 17.56 17.55 -4.23
N ARG A 126 16.95 18.58 -3.65
CA ARG A 126 16.52 19.78 -4.39
C ARG A 126 17.67 20.68 -4.85
N ALA A 127 18.85 20.56 -4.24
CA ALA A 127 20.05 21.27 -4.66
C ALA A 127 20.79 20.51 -5.80
N GLY A 128 20.38 19.28 -6.12
CA GLY A 128 21.00 18.43 -7.13
C GLY A 128 22.10 17.53 -6.57
N GLU A 129 22.32 17.52 -5.26
CA GLU A 129 23.28 16.64 -4.62
C GLU A 129 22.76 15.21 -4.59
N THR A 130 23.65 14.25 -4.85
CA THR A 130 23.30 12.82 -4.90
C THR A 130 23.86 12.08 -3.69
N ARG A 131 23.05 11.20 -3.12
CA ARG A 131 23.41 10.25 -2.06
C ARG A 131 22.86 8.87 -2.38
N PHE A 132 23.58 7.83 -1.98
CA PHE A 132 23.12 6.46 -2.11
C PHE A 132 22.67 5.95 -0.74
N PHE A 133 21.60 5.17 -0.72
CA PHE A 133 21.02 4.62 0.49
C PHE A 133 20.79 3.13 0.36
N ASN A 134 21.38 2.36 1.27
CA ASN A 134 21.34 0.91 1.30
C ASN A 134 21.14 0.40 2.74
N GLU A 135 21.25 -0.92 2.97
CA GLU A 135 20.99 -1.51 4.29
C GLU A 135 22.00 -1.06 5.36
N HIS A 136 23.20 -0.63 4.97
CA HIS A 136 24.20 -0.09 5.89
C HIS A 136 24.07 1.43 6.13
N GLY A 137 23.16 2.10 5.42
CA GLY A 137 22.94 3.54 5.56
C GLY A 137 23.30 4.34 4.31
N PHE A 138 23.74 5.58 4.50
CA PHE A 138 24.03 6.53 3.43
C PHE A 138 25.48 6.44 2.95
N LEU A 139 25.67 6.62 1.66
CA LEU A 139 26.97 6.60 0.98
C LEU A 139 27.05 7.79 0.02
N GLU A 140 28.22 8.42 -0.05
CA GLU A 140 28.49 9.52 -0.99
C GLU A 140 28.74 9.03 -2.41
N ARG A 141 29.26 7.81 -2.53
CA ARG A 141 29.60 7.18 -3.80
C ARG A 141 28.74 5.96 -4.05
N ARG A 142 28.50 5.67 -5.33
CA ARG A 142 27.77 4.47 -5.75
C ARG A 142 28.44 3.23 -5.15
N PRO A 143 27.68 2.32 -4.51
CA PRO A 143 28.21 1.06 -4.02
C PRO A 143 28.92 0.28 -5.13
N ALA A 144 30.08 -0.30 -4.83
CA ALA A 144 30.76 -1.19 -5.76
C ALA A 144 29.93 -2.48 -5.95
N ARG A 145 29.85 -2.98 -7.19
CA ARG A 145 29.13 -4.23 -7.52
C ARG A 145 29.63 -5.48 -6.76
N LYS A 146 30.83 -5.42 -6.18
CA LYS A 146 31.57 -6.61 -5.70
C LYS A 146 31.14 -7.17 -4.35
N HIS A 147 30.12 -6.64 -3.69
CA HIS A 147 29.75 -7.12 -2.37
C HIS A 147 28.25 -7.35 -2.26
N HIS A 148 27.88 -8.59 -1.93
CA HIS A 148 26.59 -8.91 -1.30
C HIS A 148 26.40 -8.15 0.04
N ALA A 149 27.43 -7.47 0.54
CA ALA A 149 27.36 -6.68 1.76
C ALA A 149 26.69 -5.32 1.49
N GLY A 150 25.66 -5.02 2.28
CA GLY A 150 25.08 -3.68 2.41
C GLY A 150 23.94 -3.32 1.47
N HIS A 151 23.56 -4.14 0.49
CA HIS A 151 22.34 -3.89 -0.29
C HIS A 151 21.10 -4.27 0.53
N PHE A 152 19.95 -3.70 0.21
CA PHE A 152 18.69 -4.28 0.67
C PHE A 152 18.44 -5.60 -0.07
N PHE A 153 17.94 -6.60 0.64
CA PHE A 153 17.64 -7.92 0.07
C PHE A 153 16.20 -8.34 0.35
N TYR A 154 15.51 -8.80 -0.70
CA TYR A 154 14.36 -9.69 -0.56
C TYR A 154 14.80 -11.10 -0.95
N PRO A 155 14.89 -12.04 0.01
CA PRO A 155 15.63 -13.29 -0.18
C PRO A 155 14.97 -14.23 -1.19
N TYR A 156 13.66 -14.42 -1.09
CA TYR A 156 12.87 -15.21 -2.03
C TYR A 156 11.39 -14.82 -1.93
N ASP A 157 10.75 -14.65 -3.07
CA ASP A 157 9.31 -14.50 -3.19
C ASP A 157 8.65 -15.87 -3.32
N LEU A 158 8.06 -16.33 -2.22
CA LEU A 158 7.23 -17.52 -2.18
C LEU A 158 5.76 -17.12 -2.36
N PRO A 159 5.07 -17.61 -3.41
CA PRO A 159 3.67 -17.24 -3.66
C PRO A 159 2.72 -17.45 -2.47
N VAL A 160 3.00 -18.43 -1.61
CA VAL A 160 2.21 -18.71 -0.39
C VAL A 160 2.30 -17.60 0.67
N ASP A 161 3.38 -16.82 0.66
CA ASP A 161 3.61 -15.72 1.60
C ASP A 161 3.07 -14.38 1.06
N ARG A 162 2.55 -14.36 -0.17
CA ARG A 162 2.01 -13.14 -0.78
C ARG A 162 0.65 -12.81 -0.16
N PHE A 163 0.48 -11.56 0.26
CA PHE A 163 -0.82 -11.06 0.65
C PHE A 163 -1.74 -11.02 -0.58
N ALA A 164 -2.90 -11.69 -0.49
CA ALA A 164 -3.93 -11.68 -1.52
C ALA A 164 -5.28 -11.34 -0.90
N VAL A 165 -5.91 -10.29 -1.42
CA VAL A 165 -7.29 -9.96 -1.06
C VAL A 165 -8.22 -10.90 -1.83
N PRO A 166 -9.18 -11.57 -1.16
CA PRO A 166 -10.19 -12.37 -1.84
C PRO A 166 -10.91 -11.57 -2.95
N PRO A 167 -11.01 -12.09 -4.19
CA PRO A 167 -11.54 -11.32 -5.33
C PRO A 167 -12.95 -10.79 -5.12
N TRP A 168 -13.76 -11.47 -4.31
CA TRP A 168 -15.15 -11.10 -4.06
C TRP A 168 -15.32 -9.83 -3.22
N ILE A 169 -14.27 -9.36 -2.53
CA ILE A 169 -14.33 -8.17 -1.65
C ILE A 169 -14.33 -6.86 -2.47
N GLY A 170 -13.60 -6.84 -3.60
CA GLY A 170 -13.47 -5.64 -4.42
C GLY A 170 -14.81 -5.15 -4.96
N GLY A 171 -15.12 -3.86 -4.76
CA GLY A 171 -16.36 -3.25 -5.27
C GLY A 171 -17.63 -3.66 -4.52
N ARG A 172 -17.53 -4.27 -3.33
CA ARG A 172 -18.69 -4.58 -2.48
C ARG A 172 -18.98 -3.48 -1.48
N THR A 173 -20.26 -3.25 -1.22
CA THR A 173 -20.75 -2.47 -0.09
C THR A 173 -21.17 -3.43 1.01
N PHE A 174 -20.62 -3.25 2.20
CA PHE A 174 -20.95 -4.05 3.37
C PHE A 174 -21.95 -3.30 4.26
N TYR A 175 -22.97 -4.01 4.75
CA TYR A 175 -23.91 -3.48 5.73
C TYR A 175 -23.65 -4.18 7.08
N LEU A 176 -23.25 -3.41 8.08
CA LEU A 176 -23.01 -3.94 9.43
C LEU A 176 -24.32 -3.96 10.21
N ILE A 177 -24.80 -5.16 10.51
CA ILE A 177 -26.01 -5.37 11.31
C ILE A 177 -25.62 -5.61 12.77
N PHE A 178 -26.21 -4.84 13.68
CA PHE A 178 -26.24 -5.17 15.10
C PHE A 178 -27.56 -5.89 15.40
N PRO A 179 -27.58 -7.24 15.57
CA PRO A 179 -28.80 -8.04 15.50
C PRO A 179 -29.90 -7.57 16.46
N ASP A 180 -29.57 -7.34 17.74
CA ASP A 180 -30.54 -6.97 18.78
C ASP A 180 -31.32 -5.66 18.48
N ARG A 181 -30.84 -4.83 17.55
CA ARG A 181 -31.49 -3.56 17.14
C ARG A 181 -31.94 -3.51 15.69
N PHE A 182 -31.77 -4.60 14.94
CA PHE A 182 -32.10 -4.58 13.52
C PHE A 182 -33.59 -4.83 13.28
N ALA A 183 -34.07 -6.02 13.67
CA ALA A 183 -35.47 -6.39 13.60
C ALA A 183 -35.73 -7.58 14.54
N ASN A 184 -36.87 -7.55 15.24
CA ASN A 184 -37.36 -8.68 16.05
C ASN A 184 -38.37 -9.48 15.20
N GLY A 185 -37.95 -10.63 14.70
CA GLY A 185 -38.75 -11.46 13.79
C GLY A 185 -39.37 -12.70 14.43
N ASP A 186 -38.98 -13.07 15.64
CA ASP A 186 -39.54 -14.18 16.40
C ASP A 186 -39.58 -13.88 17.91
N GLN A 187 -40.78 -13.53 18.40
CA GLN A 187 -41.00 -13.18 19.81
C GLN A 187 -40.83 -14.35 20.78
N MET A 188 -40.81 -15.60 20.30
CA MET A 188 -40.63 -16.76 21.18
C MET A 188 -39.21 -16.84 21.75
N ASN A 189 -38.23 -16.19 21.10
CA ASN A 189 -36.85 -16.16 21.55
C ASN A 189 -36.48 -14.90 22.35
N ASP A 190 -37.46 -14.01 22.61
CA ASP A 190 -37.22 -12.75 23.30
C ASP A 190 -36.74 -12.96 24.74
N PRO A 191 -35.72 -12.20 25.20
CA PRO A 191 -35.38 -12.19 26.61
C PRO A 191 -36.51 -11.55 27.41
N ALA A 192 -36.86 -12.17 28.54
CA ALA A 192 -37.97 -11.72 29.39
C ALA A 192 -37.84 -10.26 29.87
N TRP A 193 -36.61 -9.74 29.96
CA TRP A 193 -36.29 -8.37 30.39
C TRP A 193 -36.02 -7.42 29.22
N LYS A 194 -36.44 -7.74 27.99
CA LYS A 194 -36.28 -6.83 26.86
C LYS A 194 -37.03 -5.51 27.10
N ARG A 195 -36.51 -4.44 26.52
CA ARG A 195 -37.16 -3.13 26.47
C ARG A 195 -38.07 -3.04 25.23
N PRO A 196 -39.13 -2.21 25.29
CA PRO A 196 -39.90 -1.86 24.11
C PRO A 196 -39.04 -1.34 22.96
N TRP A 197 -39.38 -1.71 21.73
CA TRP A 197 -38.66 -1.30 20.53
C TRP A 197 -38.66 0.23 20.38
N GLY A 198 -37.51 0.81 20.02
CA GLY A 198 -37.36 2.25 19.80
C GLY A 198 -37.02 3.08 21.06
N GLU A 199 -37.01 2.48 22.25
CA GLU A 199 -36.49 3.18 23.44
C GLU A 199 -34.98 3.46 23.34
N ALA A 200 -34.53 4.50 24.06
CA ALA A 200 -33.11 4.83 24.13
C ALA A 200 -32.30 3.65 24.71
N PRO A 201 -31.30 3.14 23.96
CA PRO A 201 -30.54 1.98 24.40
C PRO A 201 -29.58 2.32 25.53
N THR A 202 -29.40 1.36 26.43
CA THR A 202 -28.34 1.34 27.45
C THR A 202 -27.39 0.17 27.22
N VAL A 203 -26.23 0.19 27.87
CA VAL A 203 -25.23 -0.90 27.77
C VAL A 203 -25.76 -2.27 28.23
N LYS A 204 -26.87 -2.32 28.98
CA LYS A 204 -27.49 -3.56 29.47
C LYS A 204 -28.84 -3.88 28.81
N SER A 205 -29.36 -2.98 27.98
CA SER A 205 -30.67 -3.16 27.35
C SER A 205 -30.61 -4.22 26.24
N PHE A 206 -31.72 -4.94 26.09
CA PHE A 206 -32.01 -5.84 24.97
C PHE A 206 -33.35 -5.45 24.37
N PHE A 207 -33.53 -5.65 23.08
CA PHE A 207 -34.77 -5.29 22.37
C PHE A 207 -35.34 -6.45 21.56
N GLY A 208 -34.64 -7.60 21.55
CA GLY A 208 -35.14 -8.84 20.97
C GLY A 208 -34.90 -8.94 19.47
N GLY A 209 -33.98 -8.16 18.91
CA GLY A 209 -33.62 -8.30 17.51
C GLY A 209 -32.84 -9.61 17.26
N ASP A 210 -33.15 -10.30 16.17
CA ASP A 210 -32.77 -11.69 15.96
C ASP A 210 -32.49 -12.05 14.48
N LEU A 211 -32.02 -13.28 14.24
CA LEU A 211 -31.73 -13.76 12.88
C LEU A 211 -32.99 -13.91 12.01
N PRO A 212 -34.15 -14.39 12.52
CA PRO A 212 -35.41 -14.34 11.78
C PRO A 212 -35.76 -12.94 11.27
N GLY A 213 -35.62 -11.91 12.10
CA GLY A 213 -35.88 -10.52 11.73
C GLY A 213 -34.93 -10.03 10.65
N ILE A 214 -33.64 -10.39 10.72
CA ILE A 214 -32.68 -10.11 9.64
C ILE A 214 -33.14 -10.72 8.32
N ARG A 215 -33.48 -12.02 8.33
CA ARG A 215 -33.91 -12.75 7.12
C ARG A 215 -35.15 -12.12 6.49
N GLN A 216 -36.13 -11.72 7.30
CA GLN A 216 -37.38 -11.10 6.84
C GLN A 216 -37.14 -9.73 6.17
N ASN A 217 -36.04 -9.04 6.51
CA ASN A 217 -35.74 -7.69 6.03
C ASN A 217 -34.60 -7.65 4.99
N LEU A 218 -34.10 -8.79 4.51
CA LEU A 218 -33.04 -8.83 3.49
C LEU A 218 -33.43 -8.12 2.19
N GLY A 219 -34.73 -8.12 1.82
CA GLY A 219 -35.22 -7.43 0.62
C GLY A 219 -35.05 -5.91 0.65
N TRP A 220 -34.97 -5.30 1.83
CA TRP A 220 -34.69 -3.87 1.98
C TRP A 220 -33.21 -3.52 1.77
N LEU A 221 -32.31 -4.50 1.93
CA LEU A 221 -30.86 -4.33 1.78
C LEU A 221 -30.38 -4.53 0.32
N GLY A 222 -31.27 -4.94 -0.58
CA GLY A 222 -30.97 -5.34 -1.98
C GLY A 222 -31.14 -4.24 -3.01
#